data_AF-A0A435FD62-F1
#
_entry.id   AF-A0A435FD62-F1
#
_cell.length_a   1.000
_cell.length_b   1.000
_cell.length_c   1.000
_cell.angle_alpha   90.00
_cell.angle_beta   90.00
_cell.angle_gamma   90.00
#
_symmetry.space_group_name_H-M   'P 1'
#
loop_
_entity.id
_entity.type
_entity.pdbx_description
1 polymer ?
#
loop_
_entity_poly.entity_id
_entity_poly.type
_entity_poly.pdbx_seq_one_letter_code
_entity_poly.pdbx_strand_id
1 'polypeptide(L)'
;MPDTQSPTRKRIVDAATRLFYAEGIGRVSVDAVAEEAGLTKRTLYYHFKSKDDLIAAYLDGRDQPNLKRMAGWFEAAEGGADRKVEAIFTNLARSARHPKWKGCGFLRTAAELASMPGHPAVKVGARHKLNFETWLAGALSDHGVA
;
A
#
# COMPACT_ATOMS: atom_id res chain seq x y z
N MET A 1 -4.88 -19.39 -5.08
CA MET A 1 -3.61 -19.80 -5.74
C MET A 1 -2.54 -18.82 -5.26
N PRO A 2 -1.35 -19.28 -4.84
CA PRO A 2 -0.29 -18.35 -4.44
C PRO A 2 0.17 -17.59 -5.69
N ASP A 3 0.20 -16.27 -5.62
CA ASP A 3 0.46 -15.36 -6.73
C ASP A 3 1.87 -15.60 -7.29
N THR A 4 1.96 -16.31 -8.42
CA THR A 4 3.20 -16.76 -9.08
C THR A 4 3.87 -15.60 -9.82
N GLN A 5 4.16 -14.50 -9.12
CA GLN A 5 4.97 -13.43 -9.73
C GLN A 5 6.40 -13.92 -9.95
N SER A 6 6.95 -13.66 -11.14
CA SER A 6 8.35 -13.97 -11.40
C SER A 6 9.24 -13.24 -10.38
N PRO A 7 10.36 -13.85 -9.94
CA PRO A 7 11.30 -13.20 -9.02
C PRO A 7 11.74 -11.81 -9.50
N THR A 8 11.87 -11.63 -10.81
CA THR A 8 12.19 -10.35 -11.45
C THR A 8 11.07 -9.32 -11.26
N ARG A 9 9.80 -9.70 -11.48
CA ARG A 9 8.67 -8.78 -11.27
C ARG A 9 8.60 -8.33 -9.82
N LYS A 10 8.82 -9.23 -8.86
CA LYS A 10 8.89 -8.88 -7.45
C LYS A 10 10.02 -7.87 -7.16
N ARG A 11 11.22 -8.10 -7.68
CA ARG A 11 12.35 -7.16 -7.52
C ARG A 11 12.03 -5.76 -8.03
N ILE A 12 11.35 -5.65 -9.18
CA ILE A 12 10.90 -4.37 -9.74
C ILE A 12 9.91 -3.69 -8.79
N VAL A 13 8.91 -4.41 -8.28
CA VAL A 13 7.92 -3.85 -7.34
C VAL A 13 8.57 -3.44 -6.02
N ASP A 14 9.53 -4.21 -5.51
CA ASP A 14 10.27 -3.88 -4.28
C ASP A 14 11.10 -2.60 -4.46
N ALA A 15 11.80 -2.45 -5.59
CA ALA A 15 12.54 -1.25 -5.95
C ALA A 15 11.62 -0.03 -6.07
N ALA A 16 10.53 -0.16 -6.83
CA ALA A 16 9.50 0.86 -6.96
C ALA A 16 8.91 1.25 -5.59
N THR A 17 8.68 0.27 -4.72
CA THR A 17 8.14 0.51 -3.37
C THR A 17 9.06 1.37 -2.52
N ARG A 18 10.37 1.16 -2.60
CA ARG A 18 11.36 1.97 -1.87
C ARG A 18 11.36 3.41 -2.40
N LEU A 19 11.53 3.57 -3.71
CA LEU A 19 11.66 4.88 -4.35
C LEU A 19 10.36 5.69 -4.28
N PHE A 20 9.23 5.14 -4.73
CA PHE A 20 7.95 5.86 -4.74
C PHE A 20 7.51 6.29 -3.34
N TYR A 21 7.80 5.49 -2.30
CA TYR A 21 7.45 5.89 -0.95
C TYR A 21 8.32 7.04 -0.43
N ALA A 22 9.62 6.96 -0.68
CA ALA A 22 10.60 7.94 -0.22
C ALA A 22 10.45 9.28 -0.94
N GLU A 23 10.23 9.24 -2.26
CA GLU A 23 10.42 10.39 -3.15
C GLU A 23 9.14 10.84 -3.87
N GLY A 24 8.09 10.01 -3.88
CA GLY A 24 6.85 10.27 -4.62
C GLY A 24 6.83 9.64 -6.01
N ILE A 25 5.63 9.40 -6.54
CA ILE A 25 5.46 8.71 -7.82
C ILE A 25 5.75 9.63 -9.00
N GLY A 26 5.56 10.94 -8.87
CA GLY A 26 5.84 11.92 -9.92
C GLY A 26 7.34 12.05 -10.23
N ARG A 27 8.17 12.13 -9.17
CA ARG A 27 9.61 12.42 -9.29
C ARG A 27 10.46 11.24 -9.78
N VAL A 28 10.06 10.02 -9.40
CA VAL A 28 10.84 8.81 -9.71
C VAL A 28 10.63 8.39 -11.17
N SER A 29 11.71 8.24 -11.93
CA SER A 29 11.64 7.76 -13.32
C SER A 29 11.62 6.23 -13.37
N VAL A 30 11.16 5.67 -14.50
CA VAL A 30 11.24 4.22 -14.75
C VAL A 30 12.70 3.74 -14.82
N ASP A 31 13.60 4.61 -15.28
CA ASP A 31 15.04 4.32 -15.34
C ASP A 31 15.64 4.15 -13.94
N ALA A 32 15.29 5.05 -13.00
CA ALA A 32 15.72 4.95 -11.62
C ALA A 32 15.23 3.66 -10.95
N VAL A 33 13.98 3.23 -11.24
CA VAL A 33 13.47 1.95 -10.74
C VAL A 33 14.22 0.77 -11.34
N ALA A 34 14.52 0.81 -12.64
CA ALA A 34 15.27 -0.26 -13.29
C ALA A 34 16.69 -0.39 -12.71
N GLU A 35 17.37 0.73 -12.49
CA GLU A 35 18.68 0.81 -11.87
C GLU A 35 18.67 0.26 -10.44
N GLU A 36 17.75 0.73 -9.58
CA GLU A 36 17.57 0.23 -8.21
C GLU A 36 17.21 -1.27 -8.17
N ALA A 37 16.51 -1.77 -9.19
CA ALA A 37 16.21 -3.19 -9.33
C ALA A 37 17.40 -4.01 -9.86
N GLY A 38 18.48 -3.38 -10.34
CA GLY A 38 19.60 -4.04 -11.00
C GLY A 38 19.22 -4.65 -12.36
N LEU A 39 18.38 -3.94 -13.12
CA LEU A 39 17.79 -4.39 -14.39
C LEU A 39 17.90 -3.29 -15.45
N THR A 40 17.68 -3.66 -16.71
CA THR A 40 17.54 -2.68 -17.78
C THR A 40 16.11 -2.15 -17.85
N LYS A 41 15.94 -0.92 -18.37
CA LYS A 41 14.62 -0.36 -18.69
C LYS A 41 13.79 -1.29 -19.59
N ARG A 42 14.44 -1.95 -20.56
CA ARG A 42 13.80 -2.94 -21.45
C ARG A 42 13.23 -4.12 -20.66
N THR A 43 13.99 -4.67 -19.71
CA THR A 43 13.52 -5.75 -18.84
C THR A 43 12.36 -5.30 -17.96
N LEU A 44 12.38 -4.06 -17.46
CA LEU A 44 11.25 -3.52 -16.71
C LEU A 44 9.98 -3.46 -17.57
N TYR A 45 10.06 -2.91 -18.78
CA TYR A 45 8.90 -2.83 -19.68
C TYR A 45 8.39 -4.19 -20.18
N TYR A 46 9.23 -5.22 -20.16
CA TYR A 46 8.76 -6.60 -20.38
C TYR A 46 7.78 -7.06 -19.29
N HIS A 47 7.91 -6.57 -18.05
CA HIS A 47 7.04 -6.92 -16.93
C HIS A 47 5.89 -5.94 -16.68
N PHE A 48 6.04 -4.67 -17.08
CA PHE A 48 5.06 -3.60 -16.86
C PHE A 48 4.87 -2.80 -18.14
N LYS A 49 3.63 -2.69 -18.63
CA LYS A 49 3.35 -1.98 -19.89
C LYS A 49 3.54 -0.47 -19.77
N SER A 50 3.41 0.07 -18.55
CA SER A 50 3.53 1.49 -18.27
C SER A 50 4.05 1.75 -16.85
N LYS A 51 4.45 3.00 -16.59
CA LYS A 51 4.74 3.46 -15.21
C LYS A 51 3.47 3.40 -14.35
N ASP A 52 2.31 3.69 -14.93
CA ASP A 52 1.02 3.68 -14.23
C ASP A 52 0.66 2.28 -13.71
N ASP A 53 0.92 1.24 -14.52
CA ASP A 53 0.77 -0.16 -14.12
C ASP A 53 1.73 -0.54 -12.98
N LEU A 54 2.96 -0.02 -13.03
CA LEU A 54 3.95 -0.22 -11.96
C LEU A 54 3.53 0.50 -10.67
N ILE A 55 2.99 1.71 -10.74
CA ILE A 55 2.45 2.44 -9.59
C ILE A 55 1.27 1.66 -9.00
N ALA A 56 0.38 1.12 -9.84
CA ALA A 56 -0.73 0.29 -9.38
C ALA A 56 -0.23 -0.98 -8.65
N ALA A 57 0.77 -1.66 -9.20
CA ALA A 57 1.37 -2.84 -8.56
C ALA A 57 2.12 -2.51 -7.26
N TYR A 58 2.76 -1.33 -7.17
CA TYR A 58 3.33 -0.82 -5.93
C TYR A 58 2.26 -0.66 -4.84
N LEU A 59 1.11 -0.06 -5.15
CA LEU A 59 0.02 0.08 -4.19
C LEU A 59 -0.59 -1.26 -3.81
N ASP A 60 -0.73 -2.18 -4.77
CA ASP A 60 -1.28 -3.51 -4.52
C ASP A 60 -0.40 -4.32 -3.56
N GLY A 61 0.93 -4.26 -3.77
CA GLY A 61 1.90 -4.85 -2.86
C GLY A 61 1.88 -4.26 -1.44
N ARG A 62 1.25 -3.08 -1.25
CA ARG A 62 1.07 -2.44 0.06
C ARG A 62 -0.28 -2.71 0.72
N ASP A 63 -1.29 -3.13 -0.03
CA ASP A 63 -2.66 -3.30 0.47
C ASP A 63 -2.72 -4.38 1.56
N GLN A 64 -2.32 -5.60 1.21
CA GLN A 64 -2.38 -6.76 2.11
C GLN A 64 -1.53 -6.59 3.39
N PRO A 65 -0.26 -6.14 3.32
CA PRO A 65 0.52 -5.86 4.53
C PRO A 65 -0.09 -4.78 5.43
N ASN A 66 -0.82 -3.81 4.87
CA ASN A 66 -1.44 -2.74 5.64
C ASN A 66 -2.64 -3.26 6.45
N LEU A 67 -3.58 -3.94 5.78
CA LEU A 67 -4.76 -4.50 6.43
C LEU A 67 -4.38 -5.50 7.53
N LYS A 68 -3.45 -6.43 7.23
CA LYS A 68 -2.96 -7.39 8.22
C LYS A 68 -2.35 -6.74 9.45
N ARG A 69 -1.67 -5.60 9.28
CA ARG A 69 -1.07 -4.86 10.40
C ARG A 69 -2.15 -4.23 11.28
N MET A 70 -3.14 -3.57 10.67
CA MET A 70 -4.24 -2.96 11.42
C MET A 70 -5.08 -4.01 12.13
N ALA A 71 -5.40 -5.12 11.45
CA ALA A 71 -6.08 -6.25 12.06
C ALA A 71 -5.27 -6.87 13.21
N GLY A 72 -3.97 -7.05 13.02
CA GLY A 72 -3.10 -7.55 14.09
C GLY A 72 -3.10 -6.65 15.34
N TRP A 73 -3.14 -5.33 15.18
CA TRP A 73 -3.24 -4.40 16.31
C TRP A 73 -4.60 -4.48 17.02
N PHE A 74 -5.68 -4.67 16.27
CA PHE A 74 -7.03 -4.84 16.81
C PHE A 74 -7.16 -6.15 17.58
N GLU A 75 -6.67 -7.26 17.01
CA GLU A 75 -6.75 -8.58 17.64
C GLU A 75 -5.88 -8.68 18.91
N ALA A 76 -4.68 -8.08 18.89
CA ALA A 76 -3.77 -8.12 20.03
C ALA A 76 -4.23 -7.28 21.24
N ALA A 77 -5.20 -6.38 21.05
CA ALA A 77 -5.74 -5.56 22.13
C ALA A 77 -6.83 -6.31 22.91
N GLU A 78 -6.76 -6.23 24.24
CA GLU A 78 -7.77 -6.78 25.13
C GLU A 78 -8.90 -5.77 25.39
N GLY A 79 -10.09 -6.28 25.71
CA GLY A 79 -11.26 -5.48 26.05
C GLY A 79 -12.27 -5.35 24.90
N GLY A 80 -13.15 -4.36 25.03
CA GLY A 80 -14.24 -4.09 24.08
C GLY A 80 -13.77 -3.48 22.77
N ALA A 81 -14.74 -3.31 21.85
CA ALA A 81 -14.50 -2.73 20.54
C ALA A 81 -13.85 -1.34 20.60
N ASP A 82 -14.21 -0.52 21.59
CA ASP A 82 -13.63 0.80 21.86
C ASP A 82 -12.12 0.74 22.06
N ARG A 83 -11.64 -0.14 22.96
CA ARG A 83 -10.22 -0.36 23.25
C ARG A 83 -9.46 -0.92 22.05
N LYS A 84 -10.09 -1.83 21.31
CA LYS A 84 -9.49 -2.44 20.11
C LYS A 84 -9.36 -1.43 18.96
N VAL A 85 -10.36 -0.57 18.76
CA VAL A 85 -10.28 0.56 17.81
C VAL A 85 -9.21 1.56 18.25
N GLU A 86 -9.18 1.93 19.53
CA GLU A 86 -8.14 2.81 20.09
C GLU A 86 -6.73 2.24 19.83
N ALA A 87 -6.55 0.93 19.92
CA ALA A 87 -5.28 0.28 19.65
C ALA A 87 -4.80 0.48 18.20
N ILE A 88 -5.70 0.50 17.21
CA ILE A 88 -5.33 0.80 15.82
C ILE A 88 -4.73 2.21 15.74
N PHE A 89 -5.42 3.22 16.30
CA PHE A 89 -4.96 4.61 16.26
C PHE A 89 -3.67 4.82 17.05
N THR A 90 -3.56 4.22 18.24
CA THR A 90 -2.37 4.33 19.09
C THR A 90 -1.14 3.72 18.41
N ASN A 91 -1.27 2.54 17.82
CA ASN A 91 -0.15 1.89 17.13
C ASN A 91 0.19 2.57 15.79
N LEU A 92 -0.81 3.14 15.10
CA LEU A 92 -0.57 3.99 13.95
C LEU A 92 0.20 5.25 14.34
N ALA A 93 -0.18 5.92 15.44
CA ALA A 93 0.51 7.10 15.95
C ALA A 93 1.96 6.79 16.36
N ARG A 94 2.21 5.62 16.97
CA ARG A 94 3.58 5.14 17.25
C ARG A 94 4.38 4.94 15.97
N SER A 95 3.80 4.26 14.98
CA SER A 95 4.43 4.03 13.67
C SER A 95 4.77 5.34 12.96
N ALA A 96 3.87 6.32 13.05
CA ALA A 96 4.02 7.63 12.42
C ALA A 96 5.15 8.49 13.02
N ARG A 97 5.64 8.16 14.23
CA ARG A 97 6.80 8.85 14.86
C ARG A 97 8.13 8.45 14.24
N HIS A 98 8.19 7.37 13.47
CA HIS A 98 9.44 6.93 12.86
C HIS A 98 9.94 7.97 11.83
N PRO A 99 11.22 8.39 11.82
CA PRO A 99 11.72 9.44 10.90
C PRO A 99 11.55 9.14 9.42
N LYS A 100 11.52 7.85 9.05
CA LYS A 100 11.27 7.39 7.67
C LYS A 100 9.78 7.28 7.33
N TRP A 101 8.87 7.58 8.25
CA TRP A 101 7.44 7.61 7.95
C TRP A 101 7.15 8.78 7.02
N LYS A 102 6.57 8.46 5.87
CA LYS A 102 6.18 9.45 4.88
C LYS A 102 4.67 9.51 4.72
N GLY A 103 3.88 9.14 5.73
CA GLY A 103 2.41 9.09 5.62
C GLY A 103 1.88 7.82 4.95
N CYS A 104 0.56 7.81 4.71
CA CYS A 104 -0.12 6.73 4.00
C CYS A 104 0.22 6.77 2.50
N GLY A 105 0.75 5.66 1.98
CA GLY A 105 1.10 5.54 0.55
C GLY A 105 -0.10 5.75 -0.37
N PHE A 106 -1.28 5.21 -0.01
CA PHE A 106 -2.50 5.36 -0.80
C PHE A 106 -2.98 6.81 -0.89
N LEU A 107 -3.04 7.53 0.24
CA LEU A 107 -3.48 8.93 0.27
C LEU A 107 -2.52 9.85 -0.48
N ARG A 108 -1.21 9.63 -0.34
CA ARG A 108 -0.20 10.41 -1.07
C ARG A 108 -0.26 10.17 -2.56
N THR A 109 -0.37 8.91 -2.98
CA THR A 109 -0.53 8.57 -4.40
C THR A 109 -1.83 9.13 -4.96
N ALA A 110 -2.94 9.09 -4.22
CA ALA A 110 -4.20 9.71 -4.65
C ALA A 110 -4.06 11.23 -4.83
N ALA A 111 -3.34 11.91 -3.92
CA ALA A 111 -3.06 13.35 -4.04
C ALA A 111 -2.21 13.68 -5.28
N GLU A 112 -1.15 12.89 -5.55
CA GLU A 112 -0.32 13.06 -6.75
C GLU A 112 -1.08 12.78 -8.06
N LEU A 113 -2.16 11.99 -8.01
CA LEU A 113 -2.99 11.60 -9.17
C LEU A 113 -4.32 12.35 -9.25
N ALA A 114 -4.53 13.40 -8.44
CA ALA A 114 -5.83 14.08 -8.36
C ALA A 114 -6.33 14.63 -9.71
N SER A 115 -5.41 14.99 -10.62
CA SER A 115 -5.72 15.48 -11.98
C SER A 115 -5.76 14.37 -13.04
N MET A 116 -5.67 13.09 -12.66
CA MET A 116 -5.60 11.95 -13.57
C MET A 116 -6.74 10.95 -13.28
N PRO A 117 -7.99 11.30 -13.62
CA PRO A 117 -9.12 10.39 -13.43
C PRO A 117 -8.93 9.11 -14.26
N GLY A 118 -9.32 7.97 -13.68
CA GLY A 118 -9.20 6.66 -14.34
C GLY A 118 -7.84 5.97 -14.18
N HIS A 119 -6.83 6.63 -13.60
CA HIS A 119 -5.53 6.02 -13.34
C HIS A 119 -5.67 4.72 -12.51
N PRO A 120 -5.04 3.60 -12.91
CA PRO A 120 -5.26 2.28 -12.28
C PRO A 120 -4.94 2.27 -10.78
N ALA A 121 -3.93 3.01 -10.35
CA ALA A 121 -3.59 3.14 -8.93
C ALA A 121 -4.71 3.77 -8.06
N VAL A 122 -5.56 4.64 -8.63
CA VAL A 122 -6.71 5.21 -7.90
C VAL A 122 -7.73 4.12 -7.59
N LYS A 123 -7.96 3.18 -8.54
CA LYS A 123 -8.83 2.02 -8.32
C LYS A 123 -8.29 1.10 -7.21
N VAL A 124 -6.97 0.90 -7.17
CA VAL A 124 -6.31 0.14 -6.09
C VAL A 124 -6.51 0.83 -4.74
N GLY A 125 -6.34 2.15 -4.67
CA GLY A 125 -6.58 2.92 -3.45
C GLY A 125 -8.03 2.85 -2.95
N ALA A 126 -9.01 2.94 -3.85
CA ALA A 126 -10.42 2.78 -3.51
C ALA A 126 -10.72 1.37 -2.97
N ARG A 127 -10.20 0.33 -3.63
CA ARG A 127 -10.31 -1.06 -3.16
C ARG A 127 -9.71 -1.25 -1.77
N HIS A 128 -8.52 -0.71 -1.51
CA HIS A 128 -7.87 -0.79 -0.20
C HIS A 128 -8.76 -0.20 0.92
N LYS A 129 -9.38 0.96 0.66
CA LYS A 129 -10.31 1.59 1.62
C LYS A 129 -11.55 0.75 1.87
N LEU A 130 -12.18 0.26 0.80
CA LEU A 130 -13.34 -0.62 0.91
C LEU A 130 -13.01 -1.90 1.68
N ASN A 131 -11.84 -2.51 1.45
CA ASN A 131 -11.41 -3.70 2.17
C ASN A 131 -11.24 -3.43 3.67
N PHE A 132 -10.65 -2.29 4.04
CA PHE A 132 -10.51 -1.89 5.43
C PHE A 132 -11.86 -1.64 6.09
N GLU A 133 -12.77 -0.90 5.43
CA GLU A 133 -14.12 -0.62 5.92
C GLU A 133 -14.93 -1.90 6.10
N THR A 134 -14.89 -2.80 5.11
CA THR A 134 -15.57 -4.11 5.16
C THR A 134 -15.06 -4.95 6.33
N TRP A 135 -13.74 -5.04 6.50
CA TRP A 135 -13.15 -5.78 7.60
C TRP A 135 -13.52 -5.17 8.96
N LEU A 136 -13.39 -3.85 9.12
CA LEU A 136 -13.64 -3.18 10.38
C LEU A 136 -15.12 -3.27 10.77
N ALA A 137 -16.04 -3.11 9.81
CA ALA A 137 -17.47 -3.28 10.06
C ALA A 137 -17.82 -4.70 10.54
N GLY A 138 -17.24 -5.72 9.91
CA GLY A 138 -17.39 -7.12 10.36
C GLY A 138 -16.84 -7.32 11.77
N ALA A 139 -15.60 -6.87 12.03
CA ALA A 139 -14.98 -7.00 13.34
C ALA A 139 -15.78 -6.28 14.45
N LEU A 140 -16.31 -5.09 14.18
CA LEU A 140 -17.17 -4.35 15.11
C LEU A 140 -18.50 -5.07 15.36
N SER A 141 -19.10 -5.66 14.32
CA SER A 141 -20.32 -6.46 14.43
C SER A 141 -20.12 -7.69 15.31
N ASP A 142 -18.98 -8.38 15.17
CA ASP A 142 -18.61 -9.52 16.02
C ASP A 142 -18.45 -9.13 17.50
N HIS A 143 -18.20 -7.84 17.76
CA HIS A 143 -18.14 -7.25 19.10
C HIS A 143 -19.47 -6.57 19.53
N GLY A 144 -20.56 -6.77 18.81
CA GLY A 144 -21.90 -6.27 19.17
C GLY A 144 -22.11 -4.78 18.92
N VAL A 145 -21.25 -4.15 18.12
CA VAL A 145 -21.43 -2.76 17.67
C VAL A 145 -22.16 -2.77 16.33
N ALA A 146 -23.40 -2.26 16.34
CA ALA A 146 -24.28 -2.18 15.17
C ALA A 146 -24.05 -0.92 14.33
#